data_AF-A0A838U8Y5-F1
#
_entry.id   AF-A0A838U8Y5-F1
#
_cell.length_a   1.000
_cell.length_b   1.000
_cell.length_c   1.000
_cell.angle_alpha   90.00
_cell.angle_beta   90.00
_cell.angle_gamma   90.00
#
_symmetry.space_group_name_H-M   'P 1'
#
loop_
_entity.id
_entity.type
_entity.pdbx_description
1 polymer ?
#
loop_
_entity_poly.entity_id
_entity_poly.type
_entity_poly.pdbx_seq_one_letter_code
_entity_poly.pdbx_strand_id
1 'polypeptide(L)'
;MPSEFGPPTPPKPTLELLGDILLGAKKPDQAAQAYAAALARAPERTLSLQGLMAAQQARGDTAAAGATRARIARYVRTAAENTVSGRP
;
A
#
# COMPACT_ATOMS: atom_id res chain seq x y z
N MET A 1 -10.74 31.80 -19.64
CA MET A 1 -11.02 31.83 -18.19
C MET A 1 -11.82 30.57 -17.84
N PRO A 2 -11.62 29.88 -16.70
CA PRO A 2 -10.64 30.04 -15.63
C PRO A 2 -9.77 28.78 -15.37
N SER A 3 -8.67 28.97 -14.67
CA SER A 3 -7.69 27.95 -14.28
C SER A 3 -8.20 27.09 -13.10
N GLU A 4 -8.46 25.81 -13.36
CA GLU A 4 -8.73 24.82 -12.30
C GLU A 4 -7.42 24.29 -11.72
N PHE A 5 -6.66 25.13 -11.01
CA PHE A 5 -5.61 24.64 -10.13
C PHE A 5 -6.14 24.59 -8.70
N GLY A 6 -6.79 23.46 -8.38
CA GLY A 6 -6.95 23.04 -7.00
C GLY A 6 -5.58 22.74 -6.37
N PRO A 7 -5.44 22.80 -5.03
CA PRO A 7 -4.17 22.55 -4.36
C PRO A 7 -3.58 21.21 -4.83
N PRO A 8 -2.26 21.13 -5.08
CA PRO A 8 -1.68 19.93 -5.65
C PRO A 8 -2.03 18.74 -4.76
N THR A 9 -2.71 17.74 -5.32
CA THR A 9 -2.88 16.45 -4.67
C THR A 9 -1.50 15.98 -4.23
N PRO A 10 -1.24 15.77 -2.93
CA PRO A 10 0.09 15.45 -2.46
C PRO A 10 0.60 14.21 -3.23
N PRO A 11 1.77 14.31 -3.91
CA PRO A 11 2.17 13.39 -4.98
C PRO A 11 2.40 11.94 -4.52
N LYS A 12 2.39 11.68 -3.21
CA LYS A 12 2.28 10.35 -2.58
C LYS A 12 1.48 10.51 -1.28
N PRO A 13 0.65 9.55 -0.87
CA PRO A 13 0.18 9.52 0.52
C PRO A 13 1.42 9.50 1.41
N THR A 14 1.59 10.52 2.25
CA THR A 14 2.79 10.78 3.05
C THR A 14 3.30 9.55 3.81
N LEU A 15 2.39 8.64 4.15
CA LEU A 15 2.65 7.42 4.88
C LEU A 15 3.32 6.30 4.05
N GLU A 16 3.09 6.23 2.73
CA GLU A 16 3.80 5.27 1.86
C GLU A 16 5.28 5.64 1.72
N LEU A 17 5.54 6.92 1.45
CA LEU A 17 6.90 7.44 1.36
C LEU A 17 7.65 7.30 2.69
N LEU A 18 6.97 7.55 3.82
CA LEU A 18 7.52 7.33 5.14
C LEU A 18 7.89 5.85 5.36
N GLY A 19 7.02 4.93 4.97
CA GLY A 19 7.28 3.49 5.03
C GLY A 19 8.52 3.09 4.25
N ASP A 20 8.67 3.60 3.01
CA ASP A 20 9.82 3.31 2.15
C ASP A 20 11.13 3.81 2.78
N ILE A 21 11.13 5.04 3.30
CA ILE A 21 12.29 5.64 3.97
C ILE A 21 12.68 4.84 5.22
N LEU A 22 11.70 4.42 6.02
CA LEU A 22 11.94 3.65 7.23
C LEU A 22 12.46 2.24 6.93
N LEU A 23 11.97 1.59 5.88
CA LEU A 23 12.52 0.32 5.39
C LEU A 23 13.97 0.47 4.95
N GLY A 24 14.29 1.49 4.15
CA GLY A 24 15.66 1.80 3.75
C GLY A 24 16.59 2.08 4.94
N ALA A 25 16.06 2.69 5.99
CA ALA A 25 16.76 2.96 7.25
C ALA A 25 16.82 1.76 8.21
N LYS A 26 16.43 0.56 7.77
CA LYS A 26 16.39 -0.68 8.58
C LYS A 26 15.53 -0.54 9.86
N LYS A 27 14.43 0.19 9.77
CA LYS A 27 13.43 0.39 10.84
C LYS A 27 12.10 -0.30 10.47
N PRO A 28 12.09 -1.64 10.38
CA PRO A 28 10.93 -2.38 9.86
C PRO A 28 9.67 -2.21 10.70
N ASP A 29 9.79 -2.06 12.02
CA ASP A 29 8.62 -1.87 12.90
C ASP A 29 7.90 -0.55 12.63
N GLN A 30 8.67 0.53 12.51
CA GLN A 30 8.13 1.85 12.21
C GLN A 30 7.57 1.90 10.79
N ALA A 31 8.22 1.22 9.83
CA ALA A 31 7.72 1.11 8.47
C ALA A 31 6.36 0.38 8.43
N ALA A 32 6.25 -0.74 9.15
CA ALA A 32 4.99 -1.49 9.23
C ALA A 32 3.87 -0.64 9.82
N GLN A 33 4.14 0.18 10.84
CA GLN A 33 3.17 1.12 11.40
C GLN A 33 2.74 2.19 10.39
N ALA A 34 3.67 2.75 9.62
CA ALA A 34 3.37 3.75 8.60
C ALA A 34 2.46 3.17 7.51
N TYR A 35 2.75 1.98 6.99
CA TYR A 35 1.90 1.32 6.01
C TYR A 35 0.54 0.91 6.59
N ALA A 36 0.48 0.43 7.84
CA ALA A 36 -0.78 0.14 8.51
C ALA A 36 -1.66 1.39 8.64
N ALA A 37 -1.09 2.53 8.99
CA ALA A 37 -1.80 3.81 9.03
C ALA A 37 -2.27 4.26 7.64
N ALA A 38 -1.49 4.00 6.58
CA ALA A 38 -1.92 4.25 5.20
C ALA A 38 -3.13 3.38 4.82
N LEU A 39 -3.10 2.09 5.19
CA LEU A 39 -4.18 1.14 4.91
C LEU A 39 -5.45 1.41 5.72
N ALA A 40 -5.34 2.02 6.90
CA ALA A 40 -6.53 2.47 7.64
C ALA A 40 -7.33 3.54 6.87
N ARG A 41 -6.65 4.33 6.03
CA ARG A 41 -7.28 5.36 5.18
C ARG A 41 -7.68 4.83 3.80
N ALA A 42 -6.86 3.94 3.24
CA ALA A 42 -7.06 3.34 1.93
C ALA A 42 -6.82 1.82 2.00
N PRO A 43 -7.81 1.02 2.44
CA PRO A 43 -7.64 -0.40 2.76
C PRO A 43 -7.15 -1.29 1.61
N GLU A 44 -7.38 -0.88 0.37
CA GLU A 44 -7.10 -1.68 -0.83
C GLU A 44 -5.89 -1.17 -1.61
N ARG A 45 -5.16 -0.22 -1.03
CA ARG A 45 -4.01 0.41 -1.66
C ARG A 45 -2.87 -0.60 -1.80
N THR A 46 -2.70 -1.13 -3.01
CA THR A 46 -1.73 -2.20 -3.32
C THR A 46 -0.30 -1.86 -2.90
N LEU A 47 0.16 -0.62 -3.12
CA LEU A 47 1.50 -0.18 -2.73
C LEU A 47 1.71 -0.26 -1.21
N SER A 48 0.75 0.22 -0.43
CA SER A 48 0.79 0.13 1.03
C SER A 48 0.77 -1.32 1.52
N LEU A 49 0.03 -2.22 0.86
CA LEU A 49 0.04 -3.66 1.17
C LEU A 49 1.40 -4.31 0.87
N GLN A 50 2.01 -3.98 -0.27
CA GLN A 50 3.32 -4.50 -0.65
C GLN A 50 4.41 -4.02 0.32
N GLY A 51 4.40 -2.74 0.67
CA GLY A 51 5.31 -2.17 1.67
C GLY A 51 5.14 -2.79 3.05
N LEU A 52 3.90 -3.01 3.49
CA LEU A 52 3.62 -3.69 4.76
C LEU A 52 4.16 -5.12 4.76
N MET A 53 3.97 -5.87 3.67
CA MET A 53 4.52 -7.22 3.53
C MET A 53 6.05 -7.23 3.61
N ALA A 54 6.72 -6.30 2.92
CA ALA A 54 8.17 -6.17 2.96
C ALA A 54 8.69 -5.81 4.37
N ALA A 55 8.00 -4.90 5.08
CA ALA A 55 8.32 -4.54 6.46
C ALA A 55 8.15 -5.74 7.40
N GLN A 56 7.07 -6.51 7.26
CA GLN A 56 6.82 -7.74 8.03
C GLN A 56 7.91 -8.79 7.79
N GLN A 57 8.34 -8.99 6.53
CA GLN A 57 9.44 -9.89 6.20
C GLN A 57 10.76 -9.42 6.82
N ALA A 58 11.06 -8.12 6.75
CA ALA A 58 12.29 -7.55 7.28
C ALA A 58 12.42 -7.66 8.82
N ARG A 59 11.30 -7.74 9.55
CA ARG A 59 11.29 -8.04 11.00
C ARG A 59 11.15 -9.53 11.34
N GLY A 60 11.14 -10.42 10.34
CA GLY A 60 11.00 -11.86 10.54
C GLY A 60 9.58 -12.37 10.83
N ASP A 61 8.56 -11.52 10.68
CA ASP A 61 7.15 -11.89 10.89
C ASP A 61 6.55 -12.53 9.63
N THR A 62 6.97 -13.77 9.37
CA THR A 62 6.57 -14.52 8.17
C THR A 62 5.08 -14.85 8.15
N ALA A 63 4.46 -15.03 9.32
CA ALA A 63 3.02 -15.26 9.44
C ALA A 63 2.23 -14.02 9.00
N ALA A 64 2.57 -12.84 9.51
CA ALA A 64 1.92 -11.60 9.10
C ALA A 64 2.15 -11.29 7.62
N ALA A 65 3.37 -11.50 7.11
CA ALA A 65 3.68 -11.36 5.69
C ALA A 65 2.83 -12.29 4.81
N GLY A 66 2.63 -13.53 5.24
CA GLY A 66 1.76 -14.50 4.57
C GLY A 66 0.30 -14.04 4.50
N ALA A 67 -0.23 -13.49 5.60
CA ALA A 67 -1.58 -12.92 5.64
C ALA A 67 -1.73 -11.71 4.70
N THR A 68 -0.75 -10.80 4.70
CA THR A 68 -0.74 -9.63 3.80
C THR A 68 -0.65 -10.07 2.33
N ARG A 69 0.18 -11.07 2.02
CA ARG A 69 0.27 -11.66 0.68
C ARG A 69 -1.06 -12.24 0.21
N ALA A 70 -1.76 -12.97 1.08
CA ALA A 70 -3.08 -13.51 0.76
C ALA A 70 -4.12 -12.39 0.51
N ARG A 71 -4.01 -11.27 1.22
CA ARG A 71 -4.85 -10.09 0.98
C ARG A 71 -4.57 -9.45 -0.38
N ILE A 72 -3.30 -9.28 -0.76
CA ILE A 72 -2.93 -8.78 -2.10
C ILE A 72 -3.48 -9.70 -3.20
N ALA A 73 -3.34 -11.02 -3.05
CA ALA A 73 -3.78 -11.99 -4.05
C ALA A 73 -5.31 -11.97 -4.28
N ARG A 74 -6.09 -11.64 -3.24
CA ARG A 74 -7.54 -11.43 -3.38
C ARG A 74 -7.83 -10.23 -4.29
N TYR A 75 -7.20 -9.08 -4.06
CA TYR A 75 -7.43 -7.88 -4.86
C TYR A 75 -6.99 -8.00 -6.32
N VAL A 76 -5.85 -8.64 -6.58
CA VAL A 76 -5.38 -8.85 -7.96
C VAL A 76 -6.37 -9.72 -8.74
N ARG A 77 -6.97 -10.72 -8.10
CA ARG A 77 -7.99 -11.58 -8.70
C ARG A 77 -9.28 -10.82 -9.00
N THR A 78 -9.78 -10.04 -8.04
CA THR A 78 -11.00 -9.24 -8.21
C THR A 78 -10.83 -8.16 -9.27
N ALA A 79 -9.65 -7.51 -9.31
CA ALA A 79 -9.33 -6.53 -10.35
C ALA A 79 -9.31 -7.17 -11.74
N ALA A 80 -8.70 -8.36 -11.88
CA ALA A 80 -8.69 -9.09 -13.14
C ALA A 80 -10.11 -9.48 -13.61
N GLU A 81 -10.97 -9.92 -12.69
CA GLU A 81 -12.37 -10.29 -12.97
C GLU A 81 -13.22 -9.07 -13.39
N ASN A 82 -13.07 -7.94 -12.70
CA ASN A 82 -13.77 -6.70 -13.03
C ASN A 82 -13.33 -6.08 -14.37
N THR A 83 -12.12 -6.39 -14.85
CA THR A 83 -11.61 -5.87 -16.13
C THR A 83 -12.18 -6.63 -17.34
N VAL A 84 -12.67 -7.86 -17.15
CA VAL A 84 -13.25 -8.69 -18.23
C VAL A 84 -14.73 -8.36 -18.47
N SER A 85 -15.46 -7.83 -17.48
CA SER A 85 -16.89 -7.53 -17.56
C SER A 85 -17.24 -6.14 -18.14
N GLY A 86 -16.27 -5.45 -18.76
CA GLY A 86 -16.42 -4.06 -19.21
C GLY A 86 -16.03 -3.82 -20.66
N ARG A 87 -16.61 -4.56 -21.62
CA ARG A 87 -16.58 -4.15 -23.04
C ARG A 87 -18.01 -3.86 -23.52
N PRO A 88 -18.23 -2.72 -24.20
CA PRO A 88 -19.48 -2.43 -24.89
C PRO A 88 -19.72 -3.39 -26.07
#